data_AF-A0A2M7CHB8-F1
#
_entry.id   AF-A0A2M7CHB8-F1
#
_cell.length_a   1.000
_cell.length_b   1.000
_cell.length_c   1.000
_cell.angle_alpha   90.00
_cell.angle_beta   90.00
_cell.angle_gamma   90.00
#
_symmetry.space_group_name_H-M   'P 1'
#
loop_
_entity.id
_entity.type
_entity.pdbx_description
1 polymer ?
#
loop_
_entity_poly.entity_id
_entity_poly.type
_entity_poly.pdbx_seq_one_letter_code
_entity_poly.pdbx_strand_id
1 'polypeptide(L)'
;MRKSFLPFSPPLIGDEEINEVVDTLREGWITTGPKVKRFEEEFVSFIGSSAALALNSGTGALRVALATLGTGPGDAVITTL
;
A
#
# COMPACT_ATOMS: atom_id res chain seq x y z
N MET A 1 20.64 -2.24 -32.70
CA MET A 1 20.06 -1.23 -31.80
C MET A 1 18.55 -1.39 -31.81
N ARG A 2 17.88 -1.46 -30.65
CA ARG A 2 16.40 -1.55 -30.61
C ARG A 2 15.81 -0.25 -31.16
N LYS A 3 14.74 -0.35 -31.97
CA LYS A 3 14.03 0.82 -32.50
C LYS A 3 13.05 1.45 -31.50
N SER A 4 12.65 0.69 -30.48
CA SER A 4 11.71 1.12 -29.45
C SER A 4 12.37 1.18 -28.06
N PHE A 5 11.88 2.11 -27.25
CA PHE A 5 12.25 2.25 -25.84
C PHE A 5 11.82 1.00 -25.05
N LEU A 6 12.72 0.46 -24.22
CA LEU A 6 12.43 -0.63 -23.30
C LEU A 6 12.26 -0.05 -21.89
N PRO A 7 11.02 0.10 -21.38
CA PRO A 7 10.81 0.63 -20.03
C PRO A 7 11.30 -0.36 -18.98
N PHE A 8 11.82 0.16 -17.87
CA PHE A 8 12.35 -0.67 -16.77
C PHE A 8 11.25 -1.35 -15.96
N SER A 9 10.18 -0.63 -15.62
CA SER A 9 9.08 -1.12 -14.79
C SER A 9 7.77 -0.40 -15.15
N PRO A 10 7.13 -0.74 -16.28
CA PRO A 10 5.79 -0.24 -16.56
C PRO A 10 4.78 -0.74 -15.51
N PRO A 11 3.77 0.05 -15.13
CA PRO A 11 2.74 -0.41 -14.20
C PRO A 11 1.88 -1.50 -14.86
N LEU A 12 1.44 -2.48 -14.06
CA LEU A 12 0.46 -3.46 -14.47
C LEU A 12 -0.93 -2.94 -14.10
N ILE A 13 -1.70 -2.49 -15.09
CA ILE A 13 -3.06 -1.95 -14.91
C ILE A 13 -3.93 -2.54 -16.03
N GLY A 14 -4.98 -3.25 -15.65
CA GLY A 14 -5.99 -3.82 -16.53
C GLY A 14 -7.37 -3.22 -16.31
N ASP A 15 -8.38 -3.84 -16.94
CA ASP A 15 -9.78 -3.39 -16.82
C ASP A 15 -10.33 -3.55 -15.40
N GLU A 16 -9.82 -4.52 -14.63
CA GLU A 16 -10.22 -4.78 -13.24
C GLU A 16 -9.91 -3.57 -12.35
N GLU A 17 -8.66 -3.06 -12.38
CA GLU A 17 -8.27 -1.87 -11.61
C GLU A 17 -9.05 -0.62 -12.06
N ILE A 18 -9.27 -0.45 -13.37
CA ILE A 18 -10.01 0.70 -13.91
C ILE A 18 -11.46 0.68 -13.43
N ASN A 19 -12.13 -0.48 -13.52
CA ASN A 19 -13.52 -0.62 -13.12
C ASN A 19 -13.70 -0.37 -11.62
N GLU A 20 -12.76 -0.83 -10.78
CA GLU A 20 -12.82 -0.61 -9.33
C GLU A 20 -12.68 0.89 -8.96
N VAL A 21 -11.83 1.62 -9.69
CA VAL A 21 -11.72 3.09 -9.55
C VAL A 21 -13.00 3.78 -10.00
N VAL A 22 -13.55 3.42 -11.16
CA VAL A 22 -14.81 3.99 -11.68
C VAL A 22 -15.95 3.76 -10.69
N ASP A 23 -16.05 2.57 -10.12
CA ASP A 23 -17.05 2.23 -9.11
C ASP A 23 -16.92 3.13 -7.87
N THR A 24 -15.70 3.33 -7.36
CA THR A 24 -15.42 4.25 -6.23
C THR A 24 -15.86 5.69 -6.54
N LEU A 25 -15.59 6.16 -7.76
CA LEU A 25 -15.98 7.49 -8.21
C LEU A 25 -17.50 7.66 -8.32
N ARG A 26 -18.23 6.58 -8.65
CA ARG A 26 -19.70 6.58 -8.74
C ARG A 26 -20.38 6.52 -7.36
N GLU A 27 -19.80 5.80 -6.41
CA GLU A 27 -20.29 5.72 -5.03
C GLU A 27 -20.10 7.03 -4.26
N GLY A 28 -19.17 7.90 -4.70
CA GLY A 28 -18.92 9.21 -4.11
C GLY A 28 -18.07 9.19 -2.84
N TRP A 29 -17.65 8.01 -2.36
CA TRP A 29 -16.73 7.87 -1.23
C TRP A 29 -15.29 7.68 -1.70
N ILE A 30 -14.62 8.79 -1.98
CA ILE A 30 -13.28 8.80 -2.61
C ILE A 30 -12.10 8.84 -1.63
N THR A 31 -12.37 8.84 -0.33
CA THR A 31 -11.34 8.84 0.73
C THR A 31 -11.33 7.50 1.47
N THR A 32 -10.61 7.39 2.59
CA THR A 32 -10.61 6.19 3.42
C THR A 32 -12.03 5.76 3.77
N GLY A 33 -12.40 4.53 3.43
CA GLY A 33 -13.78 4.07 3.48
C GLY A 33 -13.91 2.55 3.37
N PRO A 34 -15.11 2.06 3.00
CA PRO A 34 -15.43 0.62 2.97
C PRO A 34 -14.47 -0.22 2.13
N LYS A 35 -14.01 0.29 0.98
CA LYS A 35 -13.07 -0.42 0.10
C LYS A 35 -11.68 -0.59 0.72
N VAL A 36 -11.23 0.38 1.51
CA VAL A 36 -9.99 0.27 2.29
C VAL A 36 -10.16 -0.81 3.36
N LYS A 37 -11.31 -0.83 4.05
CA LYS A 37 -11.58 -1.85 5.07
C LYS A 37 -11.62 -3.26 4.48
N ARG A 38 -12.27 -3.42 3.32
CA ARG A 38 -12.29 -4.67 2.55
C ARG A 38 -10.86 -5.10 2.19
N PHE A 39 -10.05 -4.19 1.66
CA PHE A 39 -8.65 -4.47 1.34
C PHE A 39 -7.86 -4.92 2.56
N GLU A 40 -8.01 -4.27 3.72
CA GLU A 40 -7.31 -4.67 4.95
C GLU A 40 -7.70 -6.08 5.41
N GLU A 41 -8.98 -6.46 5.32
CA GLU A 41 -9.47 -7.80 5.67
C GLU A 41 -8.96 -8.90 4.72
N GLU A 42 -8.98 -8.63 3.42
CA GLU A 42 -8.40 -9.51 2.40
C GLU A 42 -6.88 -9.64 2.62
N PHE A 43 -6.20 -8.53 2.92
CA PHE A 43 -4.76 -8.51 3.13
C PHE A 43 -4.35 -9.28 4.39
N VAL A 44 -5.11 -9.16 5.49
CA VAL A 44 -4.95 -9.97 6.71
C VAL A 44 -4.96 -11.45 6.38
N SER A 45 -5.93 -11.89 5.58
CA SER A 45 -6.08 -13.28 5.15
C SER A 45 -4.93 -13.72 4.24
N PHE A 46 -4.48 -12.83 3.34
CA PHE A 46 -3.38 -13.08 2.42
C PHE A 46 -2.03 -13.27 3.12
N ILE A 47 -1.71 -12.43 4.12
CA ILE A 47 -0.40 -12.48 4.81
C ILE A 47 -0.39 -13.37 6.06
N GLY A 48 -1.56 -13.77 6.57
CA GLY A 48 -1.69 -14.55 7.82
C GLY A 48 -1.40 -13.75 9.09
N SER A 49 -1.71 -12.45 9.10
CA SER A 49 -1.55 -11.57 10.27
C SER A 49 -2.82 -11.57 11.12
N SER A 50 -2.77 -10.99 12.32
CA SER A 50 -3.96 -10.68 13.12
C SER A 50 -4.65 -9.38 12.69
N ALA A 51 -3.91 -8.46 12.06
CA ALA A 51 -4.41 -7.17 11.61
C ALA A 51 -3.56 -6.61 10.45
N ALA A 52 -4.15 -5.69 9.69
CA ALA A 52 -3.49 -4.87 8.67
C ALA A 52 -4.03 -3.43 8.74
N LEU A 53 -3.19 -2.47 8.35
CA LEU A 53 -3.54 -1.05 8.27
C LEU A 53 -3.04 -0.49 6.94
N ALA A 54 -3.96 -0.02 6.10
CA ALA A 54 -3.64 0.59 4.83
C ALA A 54 -3.16 2.04 5.02
N LEU A 55 -2.04 2.39 4.38
CA LEU A 55 -1.44 3.72 4.43
C LEU A 55 -1.05 4.16 3.02
N ASN A 56 -0.81 5.45 2.84
CA ASN A 56 -0.54 6.04 1.53
C ASN A 56 0.83 5.66 0.92
N SER A 57 1.74 5.06 1.71
CA SER A 57 3.07 4.63 1.25
C SER A 57 3.72 3.65 2.22
N GLY A 58 4.67 2.86 1.72
CA GLY A 58 5.51 1.98 2.55
C GLY A 58 6.36 2.76 3.56
N THR A 59 6.87 3.94 3.19
CA THR A 59 7.62 4.81 4.11
C THR A 59 6.74 5.31 5.26
N GLY A 60 5.49 5.69 4.97
CA GLY A 60 4.51 6.05 5.97
C GLY A 60 4.23 4.89 6.94
N ALA A 61 4.12 3.67 6.41
CA ALA A 61 3.94 2.47 7.22
C ALA A 61 5.11 2.21 8.17
N LEU A 62 6.36 2.29 7.70
CA LEU A 62 7.53 2.14 8.55
C LEU A 62 7.62 3.24 9.61
N ARG A 63 7.25 4.47 9.27
CA ARG A 63 7.23 5.58 10.22
C ARG A 63 6.20 5.36 11.33
N VAL A 64 4.99 4.92 10.99
CA VAL A 64 3.97 4.57 11.99
C VAL A 64 4.46 3.41 12.84
N ALA A 65 5.03 2.36 12.25
CA ALA A 65 5.55 1.20 12.98
C ALA A 65 6.61 1.59 14.01
N LEU A 66 7.63 2.38 13.63
CA LEU A 66 8.66 2.85 14.55
C LEU A 66 8.10 3.76 15.66
N ALA A 67 7.13 4.62 15.32
CA ALA A 67 6.46 5.46 16.31
C ALA A 67 5.65 4.63 17.31
N THR A 68 4.95 3.58 16.85
CA THR A 68 4.20 2.65 17.71
C THR A 68 5.12 1.85 18.63
N LEU A 69 6.32 1.49 18.18
CA LEU A 69 7.35 0.84 18.99
C LEU A 69 8.03 1.79 19.99
N GLY A 70 7.78 3.11 19.90
CA GLY A 70 8.36 4.11 20.79
C GLY A 70 9.82 4.45 20.49
N THR A 71 10.33 4.13 19.29
CA THR A 71 11.71 4.40 18.92
C THR A 71 12.03 5.90 18.94
N GLY A 72 13.14 6.27 19.58
CA GLY A 72 13.55 7.65 19.77
C GLY A 72 15.06 7.87 19.80
N PRO A 73 15.51 9.09 20.19
CA PRO A 73 16.92 9.41 20.29
C PRO A 73 17.65 8.48 21.27
N GLY A 74 18.75 7.88 20.81
CA GLY A 74 19.54 6.93 21.61
C GLY A 74 19.23 5.46 21.32
N ASP A 75 18.13 5.15 20.64
CA ASP A 75 17.80 3.78 20.25
C ASP A 75 18.56 3.34 18.99
N ALA A 76 18.95 2.06 18.96
CA ALA A 76 19.57 1.44 17.80
C ALA A 76 18.53 0.68 16.97
N VAL A 77 18.49 0.94 15.65
CA VAL A 77 17.70 0.18 14.68
C VAL A 77 18.66 -0.45 13.67
N ILE A 78 18.73 -1.78 13.66
CA ILE A 78 19.62 -2.53 12.76
C ILE A 78 18.97 -2.61 11.37
N THR A 79 19.74 -2.31 10.34
CA THR A 79 19.33 -2.41 8.93
C THR A 79 20.43 -3.05 8.08
N THR A 80 20.13 -3.36 6.83
CA THR A 80 21.10 -3.89 5.86
C THR A 80 22.11 -2.82 5.42
N LEU A 81 23.32 -3.25 5.06
CA LEU A 81 24.40 -2.43 4.50
C LEU A 81 24.31 -2.34 2.97
#